data_AF-A0A7J9GC58-F1
#
_entry.id   AF-A0A7J9GC58-F1
#
_cell.length_a   1.000
_cell.length_b   1.000
_cell.length_c   1.000
_cell.angle_alpha   90.00
_cell.angle_beta   90.00
_cell.angle_gamma   90.00
#
_symmetry.space_group_name_H-M   'P 1'
#
loop_
_entity.id
_entity.type
_entity.pdbx_description
1 polymer ?
#
loop_
_entity_poly.entity_id
_entity_poly.type
_entity_poly.pdbx_seq_one_letter_code
_entity_poly.pdbx_strand_id
1 'polypeptide(L)'
;MKIGVLFTAVGGIVRDRNGKWLFGFNKYLGSCSVFDAKLWGILDGLTLLIDREYDKVLIQSDSLEAIKDIQESSLEDSNSTLVRRIYQLLSRFGYWSI
;
A
#
# COMPACT_ATOMS: atom_id res chain seq x y z
N MET A 1 0.82 -5.95 -34.32
CA MET A 1 0.08 -5.51 -33.13
C MET A 1 -0.07 -6.69 -32.19
N LYS A 2 0.78 -6.80 -31.16
CA LYS A 2 0.59 -7.78 -30.08
C LYS A 2 -0.29 -7.10 -29.03
N ILE A 3 -1.56 -7.48 -28.95
CA ILE A 3 -2.44 -7.13 -27.84
C ILE A 3 -2.04 -8.06 -26.68
N GLY A 4 -1.00 -7.68 -25.95
CA GLY A 4 -0.63 -8.34 -24.71
C GLY A 4 -1.53 -7.81 -23.61
N VAL A 5 -2.38 -8.65 -23.04
CA VAL A 5 -3.09 -8.33 -21.81
C VAL A 5 -2.01 -8.24 -20.72
N LEU A 6 -1.70 -7.03 -20.26
CA LEU A 6 -0.80 -6.84 -19.12
C LEU A 6 -1.57 -7.19 -17.84
N PHE A 7 -1.14 -8.26 -17.19
CA PHE A 7 -1.62 -8.60 -15.86
C PHE A 7 -0.66 -8.04 -14.82
N THR A 8 -1.25 -7.44 -13.80
CA THR A 8 -0.54 -6.80 -12.71
C THR A 8 -0.65 -7.65 -11.46
N ALA A 9 0.47 -7.80 -10.78
CA ALA A 9 0.53 -8.34 -9.44
C ALA A 9 1.22 -7.31 -8.55
N VAL A 10 0.89 -7.36 -7.27
CA VAL A 10 1.55 -6.56 -6.24
C VAL A 10 2.06 -7.46 -5.14
N GLY A 11 3.01 -6.97 -4.38
CA GLY A 11 3.47 -7.62 -3.16
C GLY A 11 4.30 -6.67 -2.31
N GLY A 12 4.70 -7.16 -1.16
CA GLY A 12 5.51 -6.42 -0.22
C GLY A 12 6.19 -7.33 0.78
N ILE A 13 7.16 -6.76 1.48
CA ILE A 13 7.90 -7.43 2.53
C ILE A 13 7.70 -6.64 3.81
N VAL A 14 7.33 -7.34 4.87
CA VAL A 14 7.26 -6.78 6.22
C VAL A 14 8.54 -7.16 6.96
N ARG A 15 9.18 -6.15 7.56
CA ARG A 15 10.38 -6.29 8.37
C ARG A 15 10.14 -5.70 9.75
N ASP A 16 10.85 -6.22 10.74
CA ASP A 16 10.93 -5.56 12.05
C ASP A 16 11.83 -4.32 12.00
N ARG A 17 11.91 -3.60 13.12
CA ARG A 17 12.74 -2.40 13.26
C ARG A 17 14.25 -2.62 13.05
N ASN A 18 14.72 -3.87 13.12
CA ASN A 18 16.11 -4.24 12.88
C ASN A 18 16.33 -4.70 11.43
N GLY A 19 15.30 -4.62 10.58
CA GLY A 19 15.34 -5.08 9.20
C GLY A 19 15.16 -6.60 9.04
N LYS A 20 14.86 -7.34 10.11
CA LYS A 20 14.63 -8.79 10.02
C LYS A 20 13.32 -9.04 9.28
N TRP A 21 13.36 -9.93 8.29
CA TRP A 21 12.17 -10.38 7.58
C TRP A 21 11.18 -11.06 8.55
N LEU A 22 9.94 -10.59 8.56
CA LEU A 22 8.84 -11.18 9.32
C LEU A 22 7.98 -12.05 8.41
N PHE A 23 7.51 -11.48 7.29
CA PHE A 23 6.74 -12.17 6.26
C PHE A 23 6.70 -11.36 4.96
N GLY A 24 6.30 -12.01 3.87
CA GLY A 24 5.99 -11.36 2.60
C GLY A 24 4.56 -11.64 2.17
N PHE A 25 4.03 -10.82 1.28
CA PHE A 25 2.71 -11.01 0.69
C PHE A 25 2.74 -10.70 -0.80
N ASN A 26 1.81 -11.29 -1.53
CA ASN A 26 1.56 -10.96 -2.93
C ASN A 26 0.07 -11.15 -3.26
N LYS A 27 -0.39 -10.47 -4.30
CA LYS A 27 -1.76 -10.54 -4.80
C LYS A 27 -1.78 -10.31 -6.30
N TYR A 28 -2.54 -11.14 -7.00
CA TYR A 28 -2.88 -10.93 -8.40
C TYR A 28 -4.02 -9.91 -8.51
N LEU A 29 -3.82 -8.83 -9.28
CA LEU A 29 -4.78 -7.73 -9.45
C LEU A 29 -5.50 -7.76 -10.80
N GLY A 30 -5.04 -8.56 -11.76
CA GLY A 30 -5.55 -8.52 -13.12
C GLY A 30 -5.07 -7.26 -13.85
N SER A 31 -5.93 -6.63 -14.65
CA SER A 31 -5.56 -5.43 -15.40
C SER A 31 -5.83 -4.16 -14.58
N CYS A 32 -4.77 -3.46 -14.17
CA CYS A 32 -4.87 -2.15 -13.52
C CYS A 32 -3.68 -1.26 -13.92
N SER A 33 -3.78 0.05 -13.67
CA SER A 33 -2.65 0.96 -13.87
C SER A 33 -1.50 0.63 -12.92
N VAL A 34 -0.29 1.04 -13.28
CA VAL A 34 0.89 0.90 -12.40
C VAL A 34 0.67 1.68 -11.09
N PHE A 35 0.05 2.85 -11.18
CA PHE A 35 -0.29 3.67 -10.02
C PHE A 35 -1.27 2.96 -9.07
N ASP A 36 -2.39 2.44 -9.60
CA ASP A 36 -3.36 1.69 -8.79
C ASP A 36 -2.73 0.46 -8.16
N ALA A 37 -1.84 -0.24 -8.88
CA ALA A 37 -1.15 -1.40 -8.35
C ALA A 37 -0.33 -1.07 -7.12
N LYS A 38 0.36 0.08 -7.11
CA LYS A 38 1.15 0.54 -5.96
C LYS A 38 0.26 0.86 -4.77
N LEU A 39 -0.86 1.55 -4.99
CA LEU A 39 -1.84 1.83 -3.94
C LEU A 39 -2.45 0.53 -3.38
N TRP A 40 -2.79 -0.45 -4.22
CA TRP A 40 -3.26 -1.76 -3.78
C TRP A 40 -2.26 -2.49 -2.90
N GLY A 41 -0.96 -2.44 -3.23
CA GLY A 41 0.09 -3.03 -2.41
C GLY A 41 0.16 -2.44 -1.01
N ILE A 42 0.05 -1.11 -0.91
CA ILE A 42 0.02 -0.41 0.38
C ILE A 42 -1.24 -0.80 1.15
N LEU A 43 -2.41 -0.79 0.50
CA LEU A 43 -3.67 -1.16 1.13
C LEU A 43 -3.66 -2.61 1.68
N ASP A 44 -3.21 -3.58 0.89
CA ASP A 44 -3.14 -4.98 1.30
C ASP A 44 -2.10 -5.17 2.42
N GLY A 45 -0.96 -4.49 2.33
CA GLY A 45 0.08 -4.51 3.38
C GLY A 45 -0.44 -3.95 4.72
N LEU A 46 -1.12 -2.82 4.70
CA LEU A 46 -1.73 -2.21 5.90
C LEU A 46 -2.81 -3.10 6.49
N THR A 47 -3.66 -3.69 5.65
CA THR A 47 -4.70 -4.63 6.09
C THR A 47 -4.07 -5.82 6.83
N LEU A 48 -3.02 -6.42 6.26
CA LEU A 48 -2.30 -7.54 6.87
C LEU A 48 -1.62 -7.17 8.19
N LEU A 49 -1.09 -5.95 8.31
CA LEU A 49 -0.48 -5.49 9.55
C LEU A 49 -1.52 -5.32 10.66
N ILE A 50 -2.68 -4.74 10.33
CA ILE A 50 -3.82 -4.59 11.25
C ILE A 50 -4.34 -5.96 11.69
N ASP A 51 -4.55 -6.89 10.76
CA ASP A 51 -5.06 -8.24 11.06
C ASP A 51 -4.11 -9.04 11.96
N ARG A 52 -2.83 -8.63 12.03
CA ARG A 52 -1.80 -9.20 12.89
C ARG A 52 -1.45 -8.32 14.08
N GLU A 53 -2.29 -7.34 14.40
CA GLU A 53 -2.20 -6.50 15.59
C GLU A 53 -0.90 -5.68 15.67
N TYR A 54 -0.29 -5.33 14.53
CA TYR A 54 0.80 -4.37 14.50
C TYR A 54 0.26 -2.95 14.58
N ASP A 55 0.76 -2.19 15.56
CA ASP A 55 0.30 -0.82 15.84
C ASP A 55 1.20 0.28 15.25
N LYS A 56 2.36 -0.09 14.68
CA LYS A 56 3.32 0.85 14.10
C LYS A 56 3.78 0.41 12.72
N VAL A 57 3.85 1.34 11.78
CA VAL A 57 4.27 1.06 10.41
C VAL A 57 5.16 2.16 9.83
N LEU A 58 6.25 1.76 9.16
CA LEU A 58 6.99 2.60 8.23
C LEU A 58 6.75 2.04 6.83
N ILE A 59 6.06 2.80 6.00
CA ILE A 59 5.76 2.41 4.61
C ILE A 59 6.95 2.80 3.75
N GLN A 60 7.39 1.89 2.88
CA GLN A 60 8.42 2.16 1.89
C GLN A 60 7.90 1.78 0.51
N SER A 61 8.00 2.70 -0.44
CA SER A 61 7.57 2.51 -1.82
C SER A 61 8.61 3.11 -2.78
N ASP A 62 8.77 2.46 -3.93
CA ASP A 62 9.54 2.98 -5.07
C ASP A 62 8.72 3.94 -5.95
N SER A 63 7.43 4.11 -5.66
CA SER A 63 6.54 5.01 -6.38
C SER A 63 6.43 6.34 -5.65
N LEU A 64 7.19 7.34 -6.11
CA LEU A 64 7.10 8.71 -5.61
C LEU A 64 5.69 9.29 -5.78
N GLU A 65 5.00 8.92 -6.85
CA GLU A 65 3.62 9.34 -7.11
C GLU A 65 2.66 8.85 -6.01
N ALA A 66 2.72 7.55 -5.66
CA ALA A 66 1.89 7.00 -4.59
C ALA A 66 2.24 7.59 -3.21
N ILE A 67 3.53 7.85 -2.94
CA ILE A 67 3.97 8.50 -1.70
C ILE A 67 3.39 9.91 -1.60
N LYS A 68 3.52 10.72 -2.66
CA LYS A 68 2.98 12.08 -2.68
C LYS A 68 1.48 12.10 -2.48
N ASP A 69 0.75 11.23 -3.17
CA ASP A 69 -0.71 11.18 -3.05
C ASP A 69 -1.14 10.81 -1.62
N ILE A 70 -0.40 9.93 -0.92
CA ILE A 70 -0.64 9.57 0.50
C ILE A 70 -0.07 10.60 1.50
N GLN A 71 0.80 11.52 1.09
CA GLN A 71 1.29 12.58 1.98
C GLN A 71 0.47 13.87 1.85
N GLU A 72 0.05 14.21 0.63
CA GLU A 72 -0.58 15.49 0.30
C GLU A 72 -2.09 15.46 0.43
N SER A 73 -2.73 14.28 0.40
CA SER A 73 -4.18 14.21 0.51
C SER A 73 -4.67 14.10 1.96
N SER A 74 -5.95 14.38 2.12
CA SER A 74 -6.66 14.30 3.40
C SER A 74 -7.84 13.33 3.25
N LEU A 75 -8.43 12.92 4.37
CA LEU A 75 -9.65 12.10 4.37
C LEU A 75 -10.81 12.75 3.60
N GLU A 76 -10.81 14.08 3.47
CA GLU A 76 -11.90 14.86 2.86
C GLU A 76 -11.63 15.26 1.40
N ASP A 77 -10.35 15.25 0.95
CA ASP A 77 -9.96 15.84 -0.34
C ASP A 77 -9.57 14.83 -1.43
N SER A 78 -9.37 13.55 -1.11
CA SER A 78 -8.92 12.58 -2.13
C SER A 78 -10.08 12.07 -3.01
N ASN A 79 -9.96 12.28 -4.33
CA ASN A 79 -10.84 11.69 -5.34
C ASN A 79 -10.60 10.18 -5.53
N SER A 80 -9.52 9.63 -4.97
CA SER A 80 -9.18 8.21 -5.07
C SER A 80 -9.79 7.41 -3.91
N THR A 81 -10.67 6.46 -4.24
CA THR A 81 -11.26 5.56 -3.24
C THR A 81 -10.22 4.69 -2.53
N LEU A 82 -9.12 4.34 -3.21
CA LEU A 82 -8.01 3.58 -2.65
C LEU A 82 -7.26 4.41 -1.59
N VAL A 83 -6.93 5.65 -1.93
CA VAL A 83 -6.20 6.57 -1.04
C VAL A 83 -7.02 6.87 0.21
N ARG A 84 -8.31 7.20 0.05
CA ARG A 84 -9.21 7.39 1.20
C ARG A 84 -9.23 6.16 2.11
N ARG A 85 -9.24 4.96 1.54
CA ARG A 85 -9.23 3.72 2.33
C ARG A 85 -7.88 3.46 2.99
N ILE A 86 -6.78 3.82 2.35
CA ILE A 86 -5.44 3.79 2.95
C ILE A 86 -5.41 4.70 4.19
N TYR A 87 -5.90 5.93 4.13
CA TYR A 87 -5.96 6.79 5.33
C TYR A 87 -6.84 6.23 6.44
N GLN A 88 -7.98 5.63 6.10
CA GLN A 88 -8.84 4.98 7.09
C GLN A 88 -8.15 3.81 7.80
N LEU A 89 -7.20 3.13 7.14
CA LEU A 89 -6.38 2.11 7.80
C LEU A 89 -5.25 2.76 8.61
N LEU A 90 -4.59 3.77 8.06
CA LEU A 90 -3.51 4.51 8.73
C LEU A 90 -3.98 5.13 10.05
N SER A 91 -5.21 5.62 10.13
CA SER A 91 -5.79 6.18 11.37
C SER A 91 -5.98 5.16 12.49
N ARG A 92 -5.84 3.85 12.19
CA ARG A 92 -5.89 2.77 13.19
C ARG A 92 -4.53 2.44 13.80
N PHE A 93 -3.43 2.95 13.24
CA PHE A 93 -2.09 2.77 13.78
C PHE A 93 -1.79 3.87 14.80
N GLY A 94 -1.24 3.51 15.95
CA GLY A 94 -0.74 4.46 16.93
C GLY A 94 0.45 5.29 16.41
N TYR A 95 1.18 4.77 15.41
CA TYR A 95 2.18 5.55 14.68
C TYR A 95 2.35 5.04 13.25
N TRP A 96 2.41 5.96 12.29
CA TRP A 96 2.79 5.65 10.93
C TRP A 96 3.65 6.74 10.30
N SER A 97 4.49 6.35 9.35
CA SER A 97 5.23 7.25 8.46
C SER A 97 5.42 6.59 7.09
N ILE A 98 5.67 7.42 6.07
CA ILE A 98 5.88 7.02 4.67
C ILE A 98 6.98 7.85 4.03
#